data_AF-A0AA38ZK90-F1
#
_entry.id   AF-A0AA38ZK90-F1
#
_cell.length_a   1.000
_cell.length_b   1.000
_cell.length_c   1.000
_cell.angle_alpha   90.00
_cell.angle_beta   90.00
_cell.angle_gamma   90.00
#
_symmetry.space_group_name_H-M   'P 1'
#
loop_
_entity.id
_entity.type
_entity.pdbx_description
1 polymer ?
#
loop_
_entity_poly.entity_id
_entity_poly.type
_entity_poly.pdbx_seq_one_letter_code
_entity_poly.pdbx_strand_id
1 'polypeptide(L)'
;MSPSIDANGGASARNSGRFAGVYSEVQTSRLNHSLPLPSVLKSPFKIVEGPPSSAAGNPGEIAKLFPNLFGQPSAMLVPSESALPSDQKLKIGVVLSGGQAPGGHNVISGIFGEDRFDIFGSCVIWTLV
;
A
#
# COMPACT_ATOMS: atom_id res chain seq x y z
N MET A 1 3.26 -42.82 -9.50
CA MET A 1 2.16 -42.72 -10.47
C MET A 1 1.85 -41.25 -10.64
N SER A 2 2.36 -40.65 -11.71
CA SER A 2 2.17 -39.24 -12.04
C SER A 2 0.74 -39.01 -12.53
N PRO A 3 0.08 -37.88 -12.19
CA PRO A 3 -1.23 -37.59 -12.76
C PRO A 3 -1.07 -36.98 -14.17
N SER A 4 -1.78 -37.58 -15.12
CA SER A 4 -1.88 -37.19 -16.52
C SER A 4 -2.72 -35.91 -16.67
N ILE A 5 -2.31 -35.04 -17.59
CA ILE A 5 -3.01 -33.79 -17.91
C ILE A 5 -3.80 -34.03 -19.20
N ASP A 6 -5.12 -34.15 -19.10
CA ASP A 6 -6.00 -34.18 -20.26
C ASP A 6 -6.27 -32.75 -20.75
N ALA A 7 -6.03 -32.54 -22.03
CA ALA A 7 -6.25 -31.28 -22.73
C ALA A 7 -7.64 -31.24 -23.37
N ASN A 8 -8.52 -30.34 -22.95
CA ASN A 8 -9.41 -29.63 -23.88
C ASN A 8 -10.21 -28.46 -23.25
N GLY A 9 -10.14 -27.29 -23.91
CA GLY A 9 -11.25 -26.35 -24.08
C GLY A 9 -11.58 -25.35 -22.96
N GLY A 10 -11.22 -24.07 -23.17
CA GLY A 10 -12.05 -22.94 -22.75
C GLY A 10 -11.43 -21.92 -21.79
N ALA A 11 -11.31 -20.68 -22.27
CA ALA A 11 -11.02 -19.43 -21.57
C ALA A 11 -9.62 -19.27 -20.91
N SER A 12 -8.82 -18.40 -21.52
CA SER A 12 -7.54 -17.89 -21.01
C SER A 12 -7.73 -17.09 -19.70
N ALA A 13 -7.84 -17.78 -18.56
CA ALA A 13 -7.50 -17.20 -17.27
C ALA A 13 -5.97 -17.16 -17.17
N ARG A 14 -5.39 -15.96 -17.06
CA ARG A 14 -3.96 -15.79 -16.82
C ARG A 14 -3.58 -16.62 -15.61
N ASN A 15 -2.68 -17.60 -15.78
CA ASN A 15 -2.11 -18.38 -14.70
C ASN A 15 -1.32 -17.46 -13.75
N SER A 16 -2.01 -16.82 -12.80
CA SER A 16 -1.40 -16.36 -11.56
C SER A 16 -0.86 -17.60 -10.87
N GLY A 17 0.47 -17.74 -10.76
CA GLY A 17 1.19 -18.92 -10.27
C GLY A 17 0.95 -19.27 -8.79
N ARG A 18 -0.30 -19.30 -8.34
CA ARG A 18 -0.74 -19.70 -7.01
C ARG A 18 -1.58 -20.96 -7.17
N PHE A 19 -0.98 -22.11 -6.90
CA PHE A 19 -1.71 -23.38 -6.90
C PHE A 19 -2.81 -23.32 -5.83
N ALA A 20 -4.07 -23.30 -6.26
CA ALA A 20 -5.25 -23.23 -5.38
C ALA A 20 -5.34 -24.40 -4.38
N GLY A 21 -4.55 -25.46 -4.54
CA GLY A 21 -4.48 -26.60 -3.63
C GLY A 21 -3.71 -26.38 -2.31
N VAL A 22 -3.11 -25.20 -2.09
CA VAL A 22 -2.28 -24.91 -0.90
C VAL A 22 -3.01 -24.08 0.17
N TYR A 23 -4.18 -23.50 -0.15
CA TYR A 23 -4.92 -22.63 0.76
C TYR A 23 -6.18 -23.31 1.31
N SER A 24 -6.50 -23.06 2.58
CA SER A 24 -7.80 -23.43 3.15
C SER A 24 -8.93 -22.63 2.48
N GLU A 25 -10.16 -23.14 2.57
CA GLU A 25 -11.34 -22.46 2.03
C GLU A 25 -11.47 -21.01 2.51
N VAL A 26 -11.20 -20.76 3.81
CA VAL A 26 -11.23 -19.43 4.41
C VAL A 26 -10.11 -18.54 3.86
N GLN A 27 -8.92 -19.09 3.65
CA GLN A 27 -7.81 -18.34 3.05
C GLN A 27 -8.15 -17.93 1.62
N THR A 28 -8.69 -18.85 0.83
CA THR A 28 -9.13 -18.58 -0.56
C THR A 28 -10.25 -17.55 -0.60
N SER A 29 -11.23 -17.62 0.30
CA SER A 29 -12.30 -16.63 0.41
C SER A 29 -11.75 -15.23 0.77
N ARG A 30 -10.80 -15.16 1.71
CA ARG A 30 -10.16 -13.90 2.14
C ARG A 30 -9.30 -13.24 1.08
N LEU A 31 -8.80 -13.98 0.09
CA LEU A 31 -8.07 -13.39 -1.04
C LEU A 31 -8.97 -12.48 -1.89
N ASN A 32 -10.26 -12.79 -1.99
CA ASN A 32 -11.23 -12.03 -2.78
C ASN A 32 -12.00 -10.98 -1.96
N HIS A 33 -11.67 -10.83 -0.68
CA HIS A 33 -12.36 -9.89 0.20
C HIS A 33 -11.97 -8.45 -0.14
N SER A 34 -12.95 -7.65 -0.60
CA SER A 34 -12.75 -6.23 -0.86
C SER A 34 -12.59 -5.46 0.44
N LEU A 35 -11.50 -4.71 0.57
CA LEU A 35 -11.23 -3.88 1.73
C LEU A 35 -12.01 -2.56 1.64
N PRO A 36 -12.67 -2.11 2.72
CA PRO A 36 -13.38 -0.85 2.71
C PRO A 36 -12.39 0.32 2.56
N LEU A 37 -12.55 1.08 1.49
CA LEU A 37 -11.81 2.33 1.27
C LEU A 37 -12.58 3.53 1.85
N PRO A 38 -11.87 4.50 2.48
CA PRO A 38 -12.43 5.81 2.80
C PRO A 38 -13.06 6.47 1.57
N SER A 39 -14.19 7.15 1.75
CA SER A 39 -14.94 7.78 0.65
C SER A 39 -14.10 8.77 -0.16
N VAL A 40 -13.22 9.53 0.50
CA VAL A 40 -12.34 10.52 -0.12
C VAL A 40 -11.33 9.91 -1.11
N LEU A 41 -11.00 8.62 -0.96
CA LEU A 41 -10.07 7.93 -1.86
C LEU A 41 -10.78 7.28 -3.07
N LYS A 42 -12.11 7.26 -3.08
CA LYS A 42 -12.92 6.69 -4.19
C LYS A 42 -13.18 7.68 -5.31
N SER A 43 -12.91 8.96 -5.09
CA SER A 43 -13.11 10.06 -6.03
C SER A 43 -11.86 10.93 -6.10
N PRO A 44 -11.72 11.78 -7.12
CA PRO A 44 -10.65 12.78 -7.14
C PRO A 44 -10.71 13.66 -5.88
N PHE A 45 -9.53 14.02 -5.37
CA PHE A 45 -9.37 14.82 -4.16
C PHE A 45 -8.26 15.84 -4.37
N LYS A 46 -8.28 16.89 -3.55
CA LYS A 46 -7.18 17.85 -3.41
C LYS A 46 -6.63 17.80 -1.99
N ILE A 47 -5.38 18.21 -1.85
CA ILE A 47 -4.71 18.34 -0.56
C ILE A 47 -4.88 19.79 -0.09
N VAL A 48 -5.30 19.95 1.15
CA VAL A 48 -5.40 21.25 1.84
C VAL A 48 -4.48 21.23 3.05
N GLU A 49 -3.66 22.27 3.17
CA GLU A 49 -2.78 22.45 4.31
C GLU A 49 -3.58 22.91 5.54
N GLY A 50 -3.35 22.22 6.64
CA GLY A 50 -3.89 22.51 7.96
C GLY A 50 -2.91 23.32 8.81
N PRO A 51 -3.15 23.36 10.14
CA PRO A 51 -2.28 24.10 11.06
C PRO A 51 -0.84 23.57 11.09
N PRO A 52 0.15 24.43 11.38
CA PRO A 52 1.53 24.00 11.63
C PRO A 52 1.61 22.94 12.73
N SER A 53 2.39 21.89 12.49
CA SER A 53 2.65 20.86 13.49
C SER A 53 3.61 21.36 14.59
N SER A 54 3.57 20.73 15.76
CA SER A 54 4.52 20.95 16.84
C SER A 54 4.85 19.63 17.52
N ALA A 55 5.89 19.63 18.35
CA ALA A 55 6.27 18.46 19.12
C ALA A 55 5.50 18.38 20.46
N ALA A 56 5.20 17.16 20.90
CA ALA A 56 4.58 16.91 22.20
C ALA A 56 5.49 17.29 23.39
N GLY A 57 6.81 17.32 23.20
CA GLY A 57 7.79 17.74 24.21
C GLY A 57 8.98 18.46 23.58
N ASN A 58 9.56 19.41 24.30
CA ASN A 58 10.74 20.21 23.90
C ASN A 58 10.73 20.76 22.46
N PRO A 59 9.71 21.53 22.05
CA PRO A 59 9.61 22.05 20.68
C PRO A 59 10.83 22.88 20.26
N GLY A 60 11.43 23.65 21.18
CA GLY A 60 12.61 24.47 20.88
C GLY A 60 13.88 23.67 20.60
N GLU A 61 14.05 22.49 21.18
CA GLU A 61 15.20 21.61 20.91
C GLU A 61 14.98 20.84 19.61
N ILE A 62 13.78 20.30 19.41
CA ILE A 62 13.43 19.54 18.20
C ILE A 62 13.47 20.43 16.96
N ALA A 63 13.02 21.68 17.07
CA ALA A 63 13.14 22.66 15.99
C ALA A 63 14.59 22.91 15.56
N LYS A 64 15.55 22.89 16.51
CA LYS A 64 16.98 23.03 16.20
C LYS A 64 17.55 21.80 15.51
N LEU A 65 17.08 20.61 15.87
CA LEU A 65 17.52 19.34 15.27
C LEU A 65 16.96 19.14 13.86
N PHE A 66 15.74 19.60 13.60
CA PHE A 66 15.03 19.38 12.33
C PHE A 66 14.57 20.69 11.68
N PRO A 67 15.48 21.60 11.30
CA PRO A 67 15.13 22.95 10.84
C PRO A 67 14.29 22.98 9.56
N ASN A 68 14.37 21.94 8.72
CA ASN A 68 13.63 21.85 7.46
C ASN A 68 12.29 21.11 7.55
N LEU A 69 12.01 20.48 8.70
CA LEU A 69 10.87 19.58 8.88
C LEU A 69 9.94 20.04 10.02
N PHE A 70 10.51 20.66 11.05
CA PHE A 70 9.72 21.16 12.17
C PHE A 70 8.74 22.24 11.71
N GLY A 71 7.48 22.12 12.12
CA GLY A 71 6.44 23.10 11.79
C GLY A 71 5.75 22.88 10.44
N GLN A 72 6.07 21.82 9.70
CA GLN A 72 5.33 21.51 8.47
C GLN A 72 3.81 21.35 8.76
N PRO A 73 2.95 21.91 7.90
CA PRO A 73 1.50 21.82 8.06
C PRO A 73 0.99 20.38 7.94
N SER A 74 -0.17 20.11 8.55
CA SER A 74 -0.87 18.84 8.36
C SER A 74 -1.57 18.80 7.01
N ALA A 75 -1.57 17.66 6.33
CA ALA A 75 -2.29 17.50 5.06
C ALA A 75 -3.70 16.94 5.31
N MET A 76 -4.72 17.59 4.74
CA MET A 76 -6.09 17.07 4.71
C MET A 76 -6.53 16.79 3.27
N LEU A 77 -7.14 15.63 3.06
CA LEU A 77 -7.74 15.27 1.77
C LEU A 77 -9.19 15.73 1.74
N VAL A 78 -9.56 16.51 0.73
CA VAL A 78 -10.95 16.94 0.51
C VAL A 78 -11.38 16.61 -0.91
N PRO A 79 -12.67 16.22 -1.13
CA PRO A 79 -13.18 15.95 -2.47
C PRO A 79 -12.93 17.12 -3.43
N SER A 80 -12.63 16.79 -4.68
CA SER A 80 -12.35 17.74 -5.76
C SER A 80 -12.89 17.19 -7.08
N GLU A 81 -13.24 18.08 -8.01
CA GLU A 81 -13.62 17.68 -9.38
C GLU A 81 -12.38 17.48 -10.27
N SER A 82 -11.27 18.16 -9.94
CA SER A 82 -10.01 18.05 -10.66
C SER A 82 -9.14 16.96 -10.06
N ALA A 83 -8.71 16.01 -10.90
CA ALA A 83 -7.73 15.00 -10.53
C ALA A 83 -6.33 15.63 -10.38
N LEU A 84 -5.53 15.09 -9.45
CA LEU A 84 -4.13 15.45 -9.35
C LEU A 84 -3.40 14.98 -10.63
N PRO A 85 -2.50 15.79 -11.21
CA PRO A 85 -1.68 15.34 -12.33
C PRO A 85 -0.78 14.21 -11.85
N SER A 86 -0.94 12.99 -12.37
CA SER A 86 -0.17 11.82 -11.94
C SER A 86 0.35 11.00 -13.12
N ASP A 87 1.08 11.64 -14.03
CA ASP A 87 1.72 10.96 -15.17
C ASP A 87 3.16 10.51 -14.90
N GLN A 88 3.67 10.76 -13.69
CA GLN A 88 5.01 10.34 -13.32
C GLN A 88 5.02 8.92 -12.75
N LYS A 89 5.77 8.01 -13.38
CA LYS A 89 6.08 6.71 -12.80
C LYS A 89 6.94 6.91 -11.54
N LEU A 90 6.44 6.48 -10.39
CA LEU A 90 7.14 6.54 -9.13
C LEU A 90 7.82 5.21 -8.84
N LYS A 91 9.10 5.25 -8.44
CA LYS A 91 9.83 4.09 -7.90
C LYS A 91 9.76 4.16 -6.37
N ILE A 92 9.08 3.20 -5.76
CA ILE A 92 8.82 3.19 -4.32
C ILE A 92 9.53 1.99 -3.69
N GLY A 93 10.35 2.24 -2.67
CA GLY A 93 10.90 1.22 -1.79
C GLY A 93 10.08 1.11 -0.51
N VAL A 94 9.73 -0.10 -0.08
CA VAL A 94 8.98 -0.35 1.15
C VAL A 94 9.84 -1.18 2.10
N VAL A 95 10.00 -0.71 3.34
CA VAL A 95 10.70 -1.41 4.42
C VAL A 95 9.69 -1.70 5.54
N LEU A 96 9.58 -2.97 5.94
CA LEU A 96 8.81 -3.37 7.12
C LEU A 96 9.78 -3.49 8.30
N SER A 97 9.63 -2.63 9.30
CA SER A 97 10.46 -2.62 10.51
C SER A 97 9.68 -3.15 11.72
N GLY A 98 10.40 -3.73 12.68
CA GLY A 98 9.83 -4.30 13.90
C GLY A 98 9.33 -5.74 13.75
N GLY A 99 8.53 -6.18 14.72
CA GLY A 99 7.95 -7.52 14.74
C GLY A 99 6.77 -7.69 13.76
N GLN A 100 6.37 -8.94 13.54
CA GLN A 100 5.23 -9.26 12.68
C GLN A 100 3.92 -8.65 13.19
N ALA A 101 3.19 -7.95 12.30
CA ALA A 101 1.88 -7.39 12.57
C ALA A 101 0.87 -7.82 11.51
N PRO A 102 -0.33 -8.30 11.90
CA PRO A 102 -1.40 -8.60 10.96
C PRO A 102 -1.77 -7.37 10.12
N GLY A 103 -1.84 -7.52 8.80
CA GLY A 103 -2.25 -6.44 7.87
C GLY A 103 -1.12 -5.79 7.08
N GLY A 104 0.16 -6.10 7.34
CA GLY A 104 1.29 -5.56 6.57
C GLY A 104 1.18 -5.81 5.06
N HIS A 105 0.68 -6.99 4.65
CA HIS A 105 0.42 -7.30 3.24
C HIS A 105 -0.71 -6.44 2.64
N ASN A 106 -1.71 -6.02 3.43
CA ASN A 106 -2.77 -5.15 2.92
C ASN A 106 -2.22 -3.75 2.60
N VAL A 107 -1.29 -3.26 3.42
CA VAL A 107 -0.59 -1.98 3.17
C VAL A 107 0.17 -2.05 1.84
N ILE A 108 0.96 -3.11 1.63
CA ILE A 108 1.70 -3.31 0.38
C ILE A 108 0.74 -3.40 -0.82
N SER A 109 -0.37 -4.14 -0.70
CA SER A 109 -1.37 -4.23 -1.78
C SER A 109 -2.05 -2.90 -2.09
N GLY A 110 -2.25 -2.03 -1.09
CA GLY A 110 -2.80 -0.69 -1.30
C GLY A 110 -1.84 0.26 -2.01
N ILE A 111 -0.54 0.16 -1.73
CA ILE A 111 0.50 0.94 -2.44
C ILE A 111 0.66 0.45 -3.88
N PHE A 112 0.52 -0.87 -4.13
CA PHE A 112 0.63 -1.47 -5.45
C PHE A 112 -0.65 -1.38 -6.30
N GLY A 113 -1.70 -0.68 -5.86
CA GLY A 113 -3.04 -0.69 -6.47
C GLY A 113 -3.12 -0.63 -8.02
N GLU A 114 -4.26 -1.08 -8.57
CA GLU A 114 -4.52 -1.55 -9.96
C GLU A 114 -3.93 -0.76 -11.13
N ASP A 115 -3.53 0.52 -10.95
CA ASP A 115 -2.89 1.32 -11.99
C ASP A 115 -1.68 2.10 -11.43
N ARG A 116 -0.50 1.81 -12.00
CA ARG A 116 0.72 2.65 -12.00
C ARG A 116 1.60 2.72 -10.74
N PHE A 117 2.00 1.60 -10.16
CA PHE A 117 3.24 1.59 -9.37
C PHE A 117 4.12 0.37 -9.70
N ASP A 118 5.20 0.60 -10.47
CA ASP A 118 6.26 -0.38 -10.67
C ASP A 118 7.14 -0.42 -9.40
N ILE A 119 6.70 -1.18 -8.39
CA ILE A 119 7.53 -1.51 -7.23
C ILE A 119 8.55 -2.56 -7.67
N PHE A 120 9.81 -2.15 -7.82
CA PHE A 120 10.92 -3.09 -7.91
C PHE A 120 11.09 -3.75 -6.53
N GLY A 121 10.61 -4.98 -6.43
CA GLY A 121 10.68 -5.79 -5.22
C GLY A 121 12.12 -6.04 -4.77
N SER A 122 12.52 -5.40 -3.69
CA SER A 122 13.48 -5.95 -2.74
C SER A 122 12.84 -5.84 -1.36
N CYS A 123 12.03 -6.85 -1.04
CA CYS A 123 11.52 -7.04 0.32
C CYS A 123 12.68 -7.57 1.16
N VAL A 124 13.47 -6.67 1.76
CA VAL A 124 14.46 -7.06 2.76
C VAL A 124 13.77 -6.99 4.11
N ILE A 125 13.27 -8.14 4.57
CA ILE A 125 12.77 -8.31 5.93
C ILE A 125 14.01 -8.30 6.85
N TRP A 126 14.30 -7.17 7.48
CA TRP A 126 15.22 -7.14 8.63
C TRP A 126 14.40 -7.30 9.89
N THR A 127 14.42 -8.51 10.47
CA THR A 127 14.07 -8.71 11.87
C THR A 127 15.19 -8.11 12.71
N LEU A 128 14.98 -6.91 13.27
CA LEU A 128 15.75 -6.47 14.43
C LEU A 128 14.84 -6.64 15.66
N VAL A 129 15.17 -7.62 16.49
CA VAL A 129 14.88 -7.57 17.93
C VAL A 129 15.93 -6.67 18.55
#